data_AF-A0A084WHF0-F1
#
_entry.id   AF-A0A084WHF0-F1
#
_cell.length_a   1.000
_cell.length_b   1.000
_cell.length_c   1.000
_cell.angle_alpha   90.00
_cell.angle_beta   90.00
_cell.angle_gamma   90.00
#
_symmetry.space_group_name_H-M   'P 1'
#
loop_
_entity.id
_entity.type
_entity.pdbx_description
1 polymer ?
#
loop_
_entity_poly.entity_id
_entity_poly.type
_entity_poly.pdbx_seq_one_letter_code
_entity_poly.pdbx_strand_id
1 'polypeptide(L)'
;MKAYLFTVALVLGAISVSLAQRETSLRVIDALRDLHPSYRDLRNVVVNAVAGAKLNSSEVVFRFQTTVAERKELFMKTAISSESAVLRQVNSQPNTVETSCLGFLRQSVDVNMNLAGVSFTNCLNTVDGSLEAELTRIYAELAVNETSYINLSVYDAFRGQNVFVNPQTIVDRLVEKLSAVQQAPVELAQELAVLVDAFETRLGDVQVAYTNCLTMNDQLLQTTLNTVLLQLQQICLGTLVPASSTSEPTVETTEEGQVTEEPTEEVTPAETVTTEASSASELERQPEPPTPGQAYTHLV
;
A
#
# COMPACT_ATOMS: atom_id res chain seq x y z
N MET A 1 -23.52 67.53 55.02
CA MET A 1 -23.00 66.22 55.47
C MET A 1 -23.55 65.03 54.67
N LYS A 2 -24.86 64.91 54.38
CA LYS A 2 -25.42 63.78 53.60
C LYS A 2 -24.82 63.58 52.19
N ALA A 3 -24.50 64.65 51.45
CA ALA A 3 -23.90 64.56 50.12
C ALA A 3 -22.45 64.03 50.12
N TYR A 4 -21.67 64.33 51.17
CA TYR A 4 -20.30 63.84 51.32
C TYR A 4 -20.22 62.35 51.68
N LEU A 5 -21.20 61.84 52.42
CA LEU A 5 -21.28 60.40 52.73
C LEU A 5 -21.63 59.58 51.49
N PHE A 6 -22.49 60.10 50.61
CA PHE A 6 -22.83 59.45 49.33
C PHE A 6 -21.66 59.44 48.35
N THR A 7 -20.88 60.52 48.24
CA THR A 7 -19.70 60.54 47.36
C THR A 7 -18.57 59.65 47.88
N VAL A 8 -18.33 59.63 49.18
CA VAL A 8 -17.35 58.72 49.79
C VAL A 8 -17.77 57.25 49.62
N ALA A 9 -19.05 56.92 49.79
CA ALA A 9 -19.56 55.56 49.55
C ALA A 9 -19.45 55.14 48.07
N LEU A 10 -19.68 56.06 47.13
CA LEU A 10 -19.56 55.80 45.68
C LEU A 10 -18.10 55.61 45.26
N VAL A 11 -17.17 56.41 45.81
CA VAL A 11 -15.74 56.27 45.57
C VAL A 11 -15.19 54.99 46.21
N LEU A 12 -15.58 54.64 47.44
CA LEU A 12 -15.21 53.35 48.04
C LEU A 12 -15.82 52.15 47.28
N GLY A 13 -17.04 52.28 46.76
CA GLY A 13 -17.67 51.28 45.89
C GLY A 13 -16.93 51.09 44.56
N ALA A 14 -16.45 52.18 43.95
CA ALA A 14 -15.65 52.11 42.73
C ALA A 14 -14.25 51.50 42.97
N ILE A 15 -13.65 51.77 44.13
CA ILE A 15 -12.35 51.20 44.53
C ILE A 15 -12.50 49.70 44.83
N SER A 16 -13.58 49.26 45.49
CA SER A 16 -13.80 47.83 45.76
C SER A 16 -14.12 47.04 44.49
N VAL A 17 -14.88 47.60 43.55
CA VAL A 17 -15.13 46.98 42.24
C VAL A 17 -13.85 46.85 41.42
N SER A 18 -12.97 47.85 41.44
CA SER A 18 -11.70 47.80 40.70
C SER A 18 -10.67 46.84 41.32
N LEU A 19 -10.67 46.65 42.65
CA LEU A 19 -9.86 45.63 43.31
C LEU A 19 -10.34 44.21 42.98
N ALA A 20 -11.67 43.98 42.96
CA ALA A 20 -12.24 42.69 42.55
C ALA A 20 -11.99 42.35 41.07
N GLN A 21 -11.98 43.36 40.18
CA GLN A 21 -11.60 43.19 38.76
C GLN A 21 -10.12 42.81 38.58
N ARG A 22 -9.23 43.32 39.42
CA ARG A 22 -7.80 42.94 39.39
C ARG A 22 -7.58 41.48 39.79
N GLU A 23 -8.30 41.00 40.78
CA GLU A 23 -8.20 39.60 41.22
C GLU A 23 -8.78 38.61 40.19
N THR A 24 -9.85 39.01 39.47
CA THR A 24 -10.37 38.22 38.33
C THR A 24 -9.45 38.25 37.11
N SER A 25 -8.66 39.31 36.91
CA SER A 25 -7.64 39.34 35.86
C SER A 25 -6.51 38.33 36.11
N LEU A 26 -6.19 38.01 37.37
CA LEU A 26 -5.22 36.97 37.72
C LEU A 26 -5.72 35.57 37.34
N ARG A 27 -7.03 35.31 37.43
CA ARG A 27 -7.63 34.04 36.99
C ARG A 27 -7.45 33.76 35.49
N VAL A 28 -7.30 34.80 34.67
CA VAL A 28 -6.98 34.65 33.24
C VAL A 28 -5.58 34.02 33.07
N ILE A 29 -4.62 34.39 33.92
CA ILE A 29 -3.27 33.81 33.89
C ILE A 29 -3.28 32.37 34.38
N ASP A 30 -4.04 32.06 35.43
CA ASP A 30 -4.18 30.68 35.90
C ASP A 30 -4.86 29.79 34.84
N ALA A 31 -5.94 30.27 34.21
CA ALA A 31 -6.59 29.56 33.11
C ALA A 31 -5.65 29.34 31.91
N LEU A 32 -4.80 30.33 31.57
CA LEU A 32 -3.76 30.16 30.55
C LEU A 32 -2.70 29.13 30.95
N ARG A 33 -2.29 29.12 32.22
CA ARG A 33 -1.30 28.18 32.76
C ARG A 33 -1.80 26.74 32.67
N ASP A 34 -3.10 26.53 32.88
CA ASP A 34 -3.73 25.21 32.77
C ASP A 34 -3.94 24.81 31.30
N LEU A 35 -4.23 25.76 30.42
CA LEU A 35 -4.54 25.51 29.02
C LEU A 35 -3.31 25.17 28.16
N HIS A 36 -2.18 25.83 28.39
CA HIS A 36 -0.93 25.58 27.64
C HIS A 36 -0.46 24.12 27.64
N PRO A 37 -0.34 23.41 28.78
CA PRO A 37 0.07 22.00 28.78
C PRO A 37 -0.94 21.12 28.03
N SER A 38 -2.25 21.36 28.17
CA SER A 38 -3.27 20.60 27.44
C SER A 38 -3.14 20.75 25.92
N TYR A 39 -2.83 21.94 25.42
CA TYR A 39 -2.56 22.14 23.98
C TYR A 39 -1.30 21.43 23.51
N ARG A 40 -0.24 21.43 24.32
CA ARG A 40 0.99 20.68 24.02
C ARG A 40 0.69 19.19 23.92
N ASP A 41 -0.05 18.67 24.88
CA ASP A 41 -0.37 17.25 24.96
C ASP A 41 -1.31 16.84 23.81
N LEU A 42 -2.31 17.67 23.47
CA LEU A 42 -3.14 17.46 22.29
C LEU A 42 -2.30 17.38 21.02
N ARG A 43 -1.36 18.31 20.79
CA ARG A 43 -0.47 18.27 19.62
C ARG A 43 0.32 16.97 19.55
N ASN A 44 0.87 16.50 20.68
CA ASN A 44 1.59 15.23 20.71
C ASN A 44 0.69 14.04 20.40
N VAL A 45 -0.54 14.03 20.95
CA VAL A 45 -1.54 13.00 20.64
C VAL A 45 -1.90 13.02 19.16
N VAL A 46 -2.13 14.20 18.58
CA VAL A 46 -2.47 14.36 17.16
C VAL A 46 -1.37 13.80 16.27
N VAL A 47 -0.12 14.20 16.50
CA VAL A 47 1.03 13.72 15.71
C VAL A 47 1.17 12.21 15.81
N ASN A 48 1.07 11.64 17.01
CA ASN A 48 1.19 10.19 17.21
C ASN A 48 0.01 9.43 16.60
N ALA A 49 -1.22 9.94 16.71
CA ALA A 49 -2.41 9.33 16.14
C ALA A 49 -2.37 9.34 14.61
N VAL A 50 -1.98 10.46 14.00
CA VAL A 50 -1.81 10.58 12.55
C VAL A 50 -0.66 9.68 12.06
N ALA A 51 0.45 9.61 12.79
CA ALA A 51 1.53 8.68 12.48
C ALA A 51 1.05 7.22 12.55
N GLY A 52 0.27 6.86 13.57
CA GLY A 52 -0.37 5.55 13.67
C GLY A 52 -1.32 5.25 12.51
N ALA A 53 -2.13 6.23 12.10
CA ALA A 53 -3.00 6.10 10.93
C ALA A 53 -2.21 5.89 9.64
N LYS A 54 -1.11 6.63 9.42
CA LYS A 54 -0.21 6.43 8.27
C LYS A 54 0.42 5.03 8.25
N LEU A 55 0.83 4.51 9.42
CA LEU A 55 1.35 3.15 9.54
C LEU A 55 0.27 2.11 9.23
N ASN A 56 -0.95 2.26 9.75
CA ASN A 56 -2.07 1.37 9.43
C ASN A 56 -2.41 1.41 7.93
N SER A 57 -2.45 2.60 7.32
CA SER A 57 -2.64 2.72 5.86
C SER A 57 -1.52 2.02 5.08
N SER A 58 -0.28 2.08 5.55
CA SER A 58 0.85 1.38 4.92
C SER A 58 0.69 -0.15 4.99
N GLU A 59 0.18 -0.69 6.10
CA GLU A 59 -0.15 -2.11 6.23
C GLU A 59 -1.28 -2.53 5.28
N VAL A 60 -2.32 -1.70 5.13
CA VAL A 60 -3.39 -1.94 4.14
C VAL A 60 -2.81 -2.02 2.72
N VAL A 61 -1.90 -1.10 2.36
CA VAL A 61 -1.22 -1.09 1.07
C VAL A 61 -0.36 -2.33 0.87
N PHE A 62 0.36 -2.76 1.90
CA PHE A 62 1.18 -3.97 1.84
C PHE A 62 0.34 -5.23 1.58
N ARG A 63 -0.78 -5.39 2.30
CA ARG A 63 -1.74 -6.48 2.08
C ARG A 63 -2.34 -6.44 0.67
N PHE A 64 -2.67 -5.24 0.20
CA PHE A 64 -3.16 -5.02 -1.16
C PHE A 64 -2.15 -5.48 -2.21
N GLN A 65 -0.90 -5.04 -2.12
CA GLN A 65 0.16 -5.39 -3.07
C GLN A 65 0.45 -6.90 -3.08
N THR A 66 0.46 -7.53 -1.89
CA THR A 66 0.63 -8.98 -1.76
C THR A 66 -0.50 -9.72 -2.48
N THR A 67 -1.75 -9.29 -2.28
CA THR A 67 -2.92 -9.87 -2.97
C THR A 67 -2.84 -9.71 -4.49
N VAL A 68 -2.43 -8.53 -4.98
CA VAL A 68 -2.25 -8.28 -6.41
C VAL A 68 -1.17 -9.21 -7.01
N ALA A 69 -0.07 -9.41 -6.29
CA ALA A 69 1.03 -10.30 -6.70
C ALA A 69 0.58 -11.78 -6.76
N GLU A 70 -0.14 -12.27 -5.74
CA GLU A 70 -0.67 -13.64 -5.73
C GLU A 70 -1.63 -13.89 -6.90
N ARG A 71 -2.52 -12.94 -7.18
CA ARG A 71 -3.46 -13.04 -8.31
C ARG A 71 -2.73 -13.02 -9.65
N LYS A 72 -1.70 -12.19 -9.78
CA LYS A 72 -0.81 -12.16 -10.94
C LYS A 72 -0.16 -13.53 -11.17
N GLU A 73 0.42 -14.11 -10.12
CA GLU A 73 1.08 -15.40 -10.22
C GLU A 73 0.10 -16.51 -10.64
N LEU A 74 -1.08 -16.54 -10.06
CA LEU A 74 -2.12 -17.52 -10.39
C LEU A 74 -2.53 -17.42 -11.87
N PHE A 75 -2.80 -16.21 -12.37
CA PHE A 75 -3.16 -16.00 -13.77
C PHE A 75 -2.03 -16.47 -14.71
N MET A 76 -0.78 -16.09 -14.43
CA MET A 76 0.36 -16.51 -15.25
C MET A 76 0.52 -18.03 -15.31
N LYS A 77 0.38 -18.71 -14.16
CA LYS A 77 0.43 -20.18 -14.11
C LYS A 77 -0.68 -20.83 -14.95
N THR A 78 -1.91 -20.32 -14.84
CA THR A 78 -3.05 -20.84 -15.60
C THR A 78 -2.87 -20.62 -17.10
N ALA A 79 -2.39 -19.45 -17.52
CA ALA A 79 -2.14 -19.12 -18.92
C ALA A 79 -1.06 -20.02 -19.52
N ILE A 80 0.09 -20.18 -18.85
CA ILE A 80 1.20 -21.04 -19.28
C ILE A 80 0.76 -22.51 -19.35
N SER A 81 0.00 -22.97 -18.36
CA SER A 81 -0.52 -24.34 -18.35
C SER A 81 -1.47 -24.58 -19.52
N SER A 82 -2.37 -23.62 -19.81
CA SER A 82 -3.32 -23.71 -20.93
C SER A 82 -2.61 -23.71 -22.27
N GLU A 83 -1.61 -22.83 -22.45
CA GLU A 83 -0.76 -22.79 -23.64
C GLU A 83 -0.06 -24.15 -23.86
N SER A 84 0.63 -24.64 -22.83
CA SER A 84 1.36 -25.91 -22.88
C SER A 84 0.45 -27.08 -23.23
N ALA A 85 -0.78 -27.09 -22.69
CA ALA A 85 -1.76 -28.12 -23.00
C ALA A 85 -2.18 -28.10 -24.47
N VAL A 86 -2.39 -26.92 -25.07
CA VAL A 86 -2.72 -26.79 -26.50
C VAL A 86 -1.53 -27.14 -27.38
N LEU A 87 -0.34 -26.63 -27.08
CA LEU A 87 0.86 -26.92 -27.85
C LEU A 87 1.19 -28.42 -27.83
N ARG A 88 0.95 -29.12 -26.71
CA ARG A 88 1.06 -30.58 -26.65
C ARG A 88 0.16 -31.25 -27.69
N GLN A 89 -1.10 -30.83 -27.81
CA GLN A 89 -2.02 -31.39 -28.81
C GLN A 89 -1.50 -31.14 -30.24
N VAL A 90 -1.05 -29.93 -30.53
CA VAL A 90 -0.54 -29.55 -31.87
C VAL A 90 0.76 -30.29 -32.20
N ASN A 91 1.63 -30.53 -31.21
CA ASN A 91 2.93 -31.18 -31.40
C ASN A 91 2.86 -32.71 -31.49
N SER A 92 1.84 -33.33 -30.91
CA SER A 92 1.67 -34.79 -30.92
C SER A 92 0.96 -35.34 -32.15
N GLN A 93 0.85 -34.55 -33.23
CA GLN A 93 0.18 -34.99 -34.45
C GLN A 93 1.04 -35.93 -35.29
N PRO A 94 0.45 -36.92 -35.97
CA PRO A 94 1.18 -37.80 -36.88
C PRO A 94 1.66 -37.03 -38.13
N ASN A 95 2.71 -37.53 -38.78
CA ASN A 95 3.29 -36.94 -40.00
C ASN A 95 2.33 -36.90 -41.20
N THR A 96 1.15 -37.53 -41.10
CA THR A 96 0.08 -37.45 -42.10
C THR A 96 -0.65 -36.11 -42.08
N VAL A 97 -0.56 -35.36 -40.98
CA VAL A 97 -1.15 -34.02 -40.84
C VAL A 97 -0.23 -32.99 -41.47
N GLU A 98 -0.80 -32.04 -42.22
CA GLU A 98 -0.02 -31.03 -42.93
C GLU A 98 0.79 -30.13 -41.98
N THR A 99 2.11 -30.13 -42.15
CA THR A 99 3.04 -29.40 -41.27
C THR A 99 2.87 -27.88 -41.33
N SER A 100 2.47 -27.34 -42.49
CA SER A 100 2.17 -25.91 -42.67
C SER A 100 0.98 -25.48 -41.79
N CYS A 101 -0.09 -26.30 -41.76
CA CYS A 101 -1.28 -26.07 -40.95
C CYS A 101 -0.94 -26.07 -39.46
N LEU A 102 -0.15 -27.05 -39.01
CA LEU A 102 0.35 -27.08 -37.63
C LEU A 102 1.25 -25.88 -37.30
N GLY A 103 2.02 -25.38 -38.26
CA GLY A 103 2.78 -24.13 -38.13
C GLY A 103 1.89 -22.93 -37.86
N PHE A 104 0.80 -22.78 -38.62
CA PHE A 104 -0.19 -21.72 -38.38
C PHE A 104 -0.86 -21.82 -37.01
N LEU A 105 -1.17 -23.03 -36.54
CA LEU A 105 -1.74 -23.21 -35.20
C LEU A 105 -0.76 -22.81 -34.09
N ARG A 106 0.52 -23.17 -34.20
CA ARG A 106 1.56 -22.73 -33.24
C ARG A 106 1.68 -21.21 -33.22
N GLN A 107 1.71 -20.58 -34.39
CA GLN A 107 1.76 -19.12 -34.49
C GLN A 107 0.50 -18.48 -33.91
N SER A 108 -0.67 -19.08 -34.11
CA SER A 108 -1.93 -18.61 -33.54
C SER A 108 -1.90 -18.65 -32.01
N VAL A 109 -1.38 -19.74 -31.41
CA VAL A 109 -1.19 -19.82 -29.95
C VAL A 109 -0.28 -18.69 -29.45
N ASP A 110 0.88 -18.51 -30.08
CA ASP A 110 1.85 -17.46 -29.72
C ASP A 110 1.22 -16.05 -29.79
N VAL A 111 0.51 -15.73 -30.86
CA VAL A 111 -0.18 -14.43 -31.00
C VAL A 111 -1.24 -14.23 -29.91
N ASN A 112 -2.02 -15.26 -29.59
CA ASN A 112 -3.03 -15.18 -28.55
C ASN A 112 -2.41 -15.02 -27.15
N MET A 113 -1.29 -15.68 -26.87
CA MET A 113 -0.55 -15.51 -25.62
C MET A 113 0.03 -14.11 -25.49
N ASN A 114 0.60 -13.55 -26.56
CA ASN A 114 1.09 -12.17 -26.57
C ASN A 114 -0.04 -11.17 -26.32
N LEU A 115 -1.22 -11.36 -26.95
CA LEU A 115 -2.37 -10.49 -26.73
C LEU A 115 -2.89 -10.56 -25.28
N ALA A 116 -2.91 -11.77 -24.68
CA ALA A 116 -3.23 -11.94 -23.28
C ALA A 116 -2.20 -11.27 -22.34
N GLY A 117 -0.92 -11.28 -22.72
CA GLY A 117 0.13 -10.54 -21.99
C GLY A 117 -0.09 -9.03 -22.00
N VAL A 118 -0.51 -8.47 -23.13
CA VAL A 118 -0.87 -7.04 -23.23
C VAL A 118 -2.09 -6.72 -22.36
N SER A 119 -3.14 -7.53 -22.42
CA SER A 119 -4.34 -7.26 -21.62
C SER A 119 -4.08 -7.40 -20.12
N PHE A 120 -3.27 -8.38 -19.71
CA PHE A 120 -2.78 -8.52 -18.35
C PHE A 120 -2.03 -7.26 -17.88
N THR A 121 -1.12 -6.74 -18.71
CA THR A 121 -0.37 -5.52 -18.42
C THR A 121 -1.31 -4.31 -18.25
N ASN A 122 -2.34 -4.20 -19.06
CA ASN A 122 -3.33 -3.13 -18.93
C ASN A 122 -4.15 -3.24 -17.64
N CYS A 123 -4.50 -4.45 -17.20
CA CYS A 123 -5.13 -4.65 -15.89
C CYS A 123 -4.22 -4.14 -14.75
N LEU A 124 -2.93 -4.45 -14.80
CA LEU A 124 -1.95 -3.97 -13.80
C LEU A 124 -1.79 -2.45 -13.82
N ASN A 125 -1.66 -1.83 -14.99
CA ASN A 125 -1.54 -0.38 -15.10
C ASN A 125 -2.77 0.35 -14.52
N THR A 126 -3.96 -0.24 -14.69
CA THR A 126 -5.20 0.30 -14.11
C THR A 126 -5.17 0.22 -12.58
N VAL A 127 -4.67 -0.89 -12.03
CA VAL A 127 -4.48 -1.07 -10.60
C VAL A 127 -3.47 -0.08 -10.03
N ASP A 128 -2.33 0.09 -10.69
CA ASP A 128 -1.26 0.99 -10.27
C ASP A 128 -1.76 2.45 -10.20
N GLY A 129 -2.40 2.93 -11.27
CA GLY A 129 -2.98 4.28 -11.27
C GLY A 129 -4.09 4.48 -10.24
N SER A 130 -4.89 3.43 -9.97
CA SER A 130 -5.92 3.50 -8.92
C SER A 130 -5.32 3.54 -7.52
N LEU A 131 -4.28 2.75 -7.27
CA LEU A 131 -3.55 2.76 -6.00
C LEU A 131 -2.88 4.11 -5.76
N GLU A 132 -2.22 4.68 -6.77
CA GLU A 132 -1.59 6.01 -6.68
C GLU A 132 -2.61 7.10 -6.32
N ALA A 133 -3.77 7.08 -6.98
CA ALA A 133 -4.86 8.02 -6.70
C ALA A 133 -5.36 7.90 -5.26
N GLU A 134 -5.56 6.66 -4.78
CA GLU A 134 -6.04 6.41 -3.42
C GLU A 134 -5.00 6.74 -2.35
N LEU A 135 -3.71 6.46 -2.61
CA LEU A 135 -2.60 6.87 -1.75
C LEU A 135 -2.53 8.39 -1.62
N THR A 136 -2.61 9.10 -2.75
CA THR A 136 -2.60 10.57 -2.75
C THR A 136 -3.77 11.13 -1.93
N ARG A 137 -4.94 10.53 -2.08
CA ARG A 137 -6.15 10.92 -1.36
C ARG A 137 -6.02 10.73 0.15
N ILE A 138 -5.62 9.54 0.61
CA ILE A 138 -5.53 9.25 2.06
C ILE A 138 -4.48 10.15 2.73
N TYR A 139 -3.34 10.40 2.09
CA TYR A 139 -2.33 11.30 2.65
C TYR A 139 -2.79 12.76 2.70
N ALA A 140 -3.54 13.22 1.71
CA ALA A 140 -4.14 14.56 1.74
C ALA A 140 -5.17 14.69 2.87
N GLU A 141 -6.06 13.71 3.02
CA GLU A 141 -7.08 13.70 4.08
C GLU A 141 -6.44 13.63 5.49
N LEU A 142 -5.38 12.83 5.67
CA LEU A 142 -4.60 12.77 6.92
C LEU A 142 -3.90 14.11 7.24
N ALA A 143 -3.35 14.80 6.23
CA ALA A 143 -2.68 16.08 6.43
C ALA A 143 -3.65 17.22 6.82
N VAL A 144 -4.86 17.23 6.25
CA VAL A 144 -5.91 18.20 6.60
C VAL A 144 -6.34 18.01 8.06
N ASN A 145 -6.55 16.75 8.49
CA ASN A 145 -6.87 16.43 9.88
C ASN A 145 -5.73 16.84 10.82
N GLU A 146 -4.47 16.55 10.51
CA GLU A 146 -3.34 17.00 11.33
C GLU A 146 -3.32 18.54 11.51
N THR A 147 -3.53 19.26 10.42
CA THR A 147 -3.47 20.73 10.39
C THR A 147 -4.61 21.38 11.18
N SER A 148 -5.82 20.81 11.16
CA SER A 148 -7.00 21.37 11.85
C SER A 148 -6.83 21.37 13.37
N TYR A 149 -6.25 20.32 13.95
CA TYR A 149 -6.02 20.21 15.39
C TYR A 149 -4.76 20.94 15.86
N ILE A 150 -3.71 21.07 15.03
CA ILE A 150 -2.45 21.74 15.42
C ILE A 150 -2.57 23.28 15.38
N ASN A 151 -3.34 23.83 14.44
CA ASN A 151 -3.47 25.28 14.23
C ASN A 151 -4.43 26.01 15.18
N LEU A 152 -4.93 25.35 16.21
CA LEU A 152 -5.74 26.00 17.23
C LEU A 152 -4.92 27.04 18.01
N SER A 153 -5.32 28.31 17.94
CA SER A 153 -4.70 29.42 18.66
C SER A 153 -5.35 29.60 20.04
N VAL A 154 -4.51 29.58 21.09
CA VAL A 154 -4.89 29.93 22.47
C VAL A 154 -5.25 31.43 22.57
N TYR A 155 -4.53 32.25 21.82
CA TYR A 155 -4.60 33.71 21.92
C TYR A 155 -5.87 34.32 21.32
N ASP A 156 -6.62 33.55 20.54
CA ASP A 156 -7.90 34.00 19.98
C ASP A 156 -8.92 34.33 21.06
N ALA A 157 -8.79 33.75 22.26
CA ALA A 157 -9.62 34.09 23.41
C ALA A 157 -9.55 35.58 23.79
N PHE A 158 -8.41 36.23 23.51
CA PHE A 158 -8.13 37.64 23.80
C PHE A 158 -8.56 38.60 22.71
N ARG A 159 -8.93 38.10 21.52
CA ARG A 159 -9.25 38.94 20.37
C ARG A 159 -10.49 39.79 20.66
N GLY A 160 -10.31 41.11 20.65
CA GLY A 160 -11.38 42.08 20.94
C GLY A 160 -11.76 42.20 22.41
N GLN A 161 -10.98 41.61 23.33
CA GLN A 161 -11.22 41.68 24.78
C GLN A 161 -10.11 42.44 25.50
N ASN A 162 -10.48 43.15 26.56
CA ASN A 162 -9.52 43.81 27.44
C ASN A 162 -9.45 43.05 28.77
N VAL A 163 -8.26 42.52 29.09
CA VAL A 163 -8.00 41.71 30.29
C VAL A 163 -8.42 42.40 31.58
N PHE A 164 -8.28 43.73 31.66
CA PHE A 164 -8.61 44.49 32.87
C PHE A 164 -10.08 44.91 32.96
N VAL A 165 -10.79 44.95 31.82
CA VAL A 165 -12.19 45.41 31.76
C VAL A 165 -13.16 44.23 31.78
N ASN A 166 -12.88 43.18 31.00
CA ASN A 166 -13.73 42.00 30.82
C ASN A 166 -12.97 40.68 31.09
N PRO A 167 -12.38 40.49 32.29
CA PRO A 167 -11.59 39.28 32.58
C PRO A 167 -12.43 38.00 32.52
N GLN A 168 -13.70 38.05 32.96
CA GLN A 168 -14.54 36.85 32.99
C GLN A 168 -14.86 36.30 31.61
N THR A 169 -15.15 37.16 30.63
CA THR A 169 -15.39 36.69 29.26
C THR A 169 -14.18 35.98 28.65
N ILE A 170 -12.97 36.38 29.04
CA ILE A 170 -11.75 35.70 28.61
C ILE A 170 -11.64 34.35 29.31
N VAL A 171 -11.88 34.28 30.62
CA VAL A 171 -11.88 33.01 31.38
C VAL A 171 -12.89 32.03 30.79
N ASP A 172 -14.13 32.45 30.53
CA ASP A 172 -15.17 31.60 29.96
C ASP A 172 -14.73 31.00 28.61
N ARG A 173 -14.14 31.83 27.73
CA ARG A 173 -13.58 31.38 26.44
C ARG A 173 -12.41 30.41 26.60
N LEU A 174 -11.54 30.61 27.60
CA LEU A 174 -10.42 29.72 27.88
C LEU A 174 -10.89 28.37 28.43
N VAL A 175 -11.91 28.36 29.30
CA VAL A 175 -12.52 27.13 29.83
C VAL A 175 -13.25 26.36 28.73
N GLU A 176 -13.98 27.05 27.85
CA GLU A 176 -14.60 26.44 26.67
C GLU A 176 -13.56 25.78 25.76
N LYS A 177 -12.46 26.48 25.47
CA LYS A 177 -11.32 25.92 24.72
C LYS A 177 -10.70 24.72 25.42
N LEU A 178 -10.55 24.75 26.75
CA LEU A 178 -10.02 23.63 27.51
C LEU A 178 -10.90 22.39 27.36
N SER A 179 -12.22 22.55 27.46
CA SER A 179 -13.18 21.46 27.24
C SER A 179 -13.06 20.88 25.82
N ALA A 180 -12.95 21.73 24.80
CA ALA A 180 -12.77 21.30 23.42
C ALA A 180 -11.46 20.52 23.22
N VAL A 181 -10.35 21.01 23.80
CA VAL A 181 -9.05 20.33 23.75
C VAL A 181 -9.07 18.95 24.44
N GLN A 182 -9.87 18.80 25.50
CA GLN A 182 -10.01 17.51 26.20
C GLN A 182 -10.85 16.49 25.42
N GLN A 183 -11.81 16.93 24.59
CA GLN A 183 -12.67 16.06 23.78
C GLN A 183 -12.03 15.69 22.44
N ALA A 184 -11.23 16.59 21.87
CA ALA A 184 -10.56 16.44 20.58
C ALA A 184 -9.81 15.09 20.36
N PRO A 185 -9.11 14.48 21.34
CA PRO A 185 -8.45 13.19 21.14
C PRO A 185 -9.39 12.05 20.75
N VAL A 186 -10.60 12.03 21.33
CA VAL A 186 -11.59 10.97 21.08
C VAL A 186 -12.20 11.15 19.68
N GLU A 187 -12.53 12.40 19.32
CA GLU A 187 -13.04 12.76 18.00
C GLU A 187 -12.02 12.43 16.92
N LEU A 188 -10.76 12.86 17.09
CA LEU A 188 -9.68 12.55 16.16
C LEU A 188 -9.48 11.04 15.98
N ALA A 189 -9.47 10.27 17.06
CA ALA A 189 -9.28 8.83 16.97
C ALA A 189 -10.40 8.17 16.14
N GLN A 190 -11.64 8.61 16.29
CA GLN A 190 -12.79 8.12 15.51
C GLN A 190 -12.67 8.55 14.04
N GLU A 191 -12.35 9.81 13.78
CA GLU A 191 -12.18 10.35 12.42
C GLU A 191 -11.07 9.61 11.67
N LEU A 192 -9.91 9.40 12.29
CA LEU A 192 -8.79 8.67 11.69
C LEU A 192 -9.13 7.20 11.44
N ALA A 193 -9.84 6.55 12.36
CA ALA A 193 -10.25 5.15 12.19
C ALA A 193 -11.21 5.00 11.00
N VAL A 194 -12.22 5.88 10.89
CA VAL A 194 -13.14 5.91 9.74
C VAL A 194 -12.38 6.17 8.44
N LEU A 195 -11.37 7.04 8.47
CA LEU A 195 -10.58 7.38 7.29
C LEU A 195 -9.77 6.17 6.77
N VAL A 196 -9.12 5.44 7.68
CA VAL A 196 -8.36 4.23 7.33
C VAL A 196 -9.27 3.11 6.85
N ASP A 197 -10.43 2.90 7.49
CA ASP A 197 -11.43 1.90 7.07
C ASP A 197 -12.02 2.21 5.68
N ALA A 198 -12.32 3.48 5.42
CA ALA A 198 -12.77 3.93 4.12
C ALA A 198 -11.68 3.75 3.04
N PHE A 199 -10.41 3.94 3.38
CA PHE A 199 -9.29 3.67 2.48
C PHE A 199 -9.14 2.16 2.18
N GLU A 200 -9.25 1.30 3.19
CA GLU A 200 -9.26 -0.15 3.01
C GLU A 200 -10.41 -0.61 2.11
N THR A 201 -11.61 -0.07 2.32
CA THR A 201 -12.78 -0.36 1.48
C THR A 201 -12.54 0.01 0.02
N ARG A 202 -12.02 1.23 -0.25
CA ARG A 202 -11.73 1.69 -1.62
C ARG A 202 -10.66 0.83 -2.30
N LEU A 203 -9.63 0.41 -1.57
CA LEU A 203 -8.65 -0.54 -2.10
C LEU A 203 -9.26 -1.92 -2.35
N GLY A 204 -10.23 -2.34 -1.54
CA GLY A 204 -11.04 -3.54 -1.79
C GLY A 204 -11.78 -3.48 -3.14
N ASP A 205 -12.38 -2.34 -3.47
CA ASP A 205 -13.04 -2.13 -4.77
C ASP A 205 -12.05 -2.24 -5.94
N VAL A 206 -10.85 -1.69 -5.78
CA VAL A 206 -9.76 -1.82 -6.79
C VAL A 206 -9.35 -3.28 -6.96
N GLN A 207 -9.25 -4.08 -5.87
CA GLN A 207 -8.96 -5.51 -5.96
C GLN A 207 -10.05 -6.29 -6.70
N VAL A 208 -11.31 -5.96 -6.46
CA VAL A 208 -12.44 -6.58 -7.16
C VAL A 208 -12.39 -6.26 -8.65
N ALA A 209 -12.15 -4.99 -9.01
CA ALA A 209 -12.00 -4.57 -10.40
C ALA A 209 -10.84 -5.29 -11.09
N TYR A 210 -9.70 -5.43 -10.42
CA TYR A 210 -8.54 -6.18 -10.93
C TYR A 210 -8.87 -7.65 -11.18
N THR A 211 -9.51 -8.30 -10.20
CA THR A 211 -9.90 -9.72 -10.30
C THR A 211 -10.85 -9.94 -11.47
N ASN A 212 -11.82 -9.04 -11.67
CA ASN A 212 -12.74 -9.09 -12.80
C ASN A 212 -12.00 -8.90 -14.14
N CYS A 213 -11.06 -7.95 -14.20
CA CYS A 213 -10.23 -7.72 -15.38
C CYS A 213 -9.44 -8.98 -15.76
N LEU A 214 -8.76 -9.61 -14.79
CA LEU A 214 -8.03 -10.86 -15.01
C LEU A 214 -8.95 -12.00 -15.45
N THR A 215 -10.10 -12.17 -14.81
CA THR A 215 -11.04 -13.26 -15.09
C THR A 215 -11.59 -13.16 -16.51
N MET A 216 -11.99 -11.97 -16.96
CA MET A 216 -12.47 -11.76 -18.32
C MET A 216 -11.39 -12.05 -19.37
N ASN A 217 -10.15 -11.64 -19.09
CA ASN A 217 -9.03 -11.90 -19.98
C ASN A 217 -8.64 -13.38 -20.03
N ASP A 218 -8.70 -14.07 -18.90
CA ASP A 218 -8.47 -15.53 -18.83
C ASP A 218 -9.51 -16.28 -19.66
N GLN A 219 -10.80 -15.93 -19.49
CA GLN A 219 -11.87 -16.53 -20.30
C GLN A 219 -11.67 -16.29 -21.79
N LEU A 220 -11.23 -15.10 -22.18
CA LEU A 220 -10.94 -14.80 -23.58
C LEU A 220 -9.79 -15.66 -24.10
N LEU A 221 -8.69 -15.75 -23.35
CA LEU A 221 -7.54 -16.60 -23.70
C LEU A 221 -7.94 -18.08 -23.81
N GLN A 222 -8.67 -18.61 -22.84
CA GLN A 222 -9.17 -19.99 -22.91
C GLN A 222 -10.05 -20.21 -24.15
N THR A 223 -10.89 -19.24 -24.51
CA THR A 223 -11.74 -19.32 -25.71
C THR A 223 -10.90 -19.36 -26.99
N THR A 224 -9.87 -18.51 -27.10
CA THR A 224 -9.01 -18.50 -28.29
C THR A 224 -8.15 -19.75 -28.38
N LEU A 225 -7.60 -20.23 -27.27
CA LEU A 225 -6.85 -21.49 -27.20
C LEU A 225 -7.71 -22.71 -27.54
N ASN A 226 -8.96 -22.76 -27.06
CA ASN A 226 -9.92 -23.81 -27.47
C ASN A 226 -10.26 -23.73 -28.95
N THR A 227 -10.32 -22.52 -29.53
CA THR A 227 -10.53 -22.34 -30.97
C THR A 227 -9.38 -22.95 -31.77
N VAL A 228 -8.13 -22.84 -31.30
CA VAL A 228 -6.98 -23.53 -31.92
C VAL A 228 -7.20 -25.05 -31.95
N LEU A 229 -7.71 -25.65 -30.87
CA LEU A 229 -8.01 -27.09 -30.82
C LEU A 229 -9.12 -27.49 -31.80
N LEU A 230 -10.14 -26.64 -31.98
CA LEU A 230 -11.17 -26.86 -33.00
C LEU A 230 -10.58 -26.78 -34.41
N GLN A 231 -9.72 -25.79 -34.67
CA GLN A 231 -9.03 -25.65 -35.96
C GLN A 231 -8.11 -26.84 -36.24
N LEU A 232 -7.45 -27.39 -35.22
CA LEU A 232 -6.67 -28.61 -35.33
C LEU A 232 -7.51 -29.77 -35.88
N GLN A 233 -8.70 -30.01 -35.34
CA GLN A 233 -9.57 -31.10 -35.77
C GLN A 233 -10.25 -30.86 -37.11
N GLN A 234 -10.79 -29.64 -37.31
CA GLN A 234 -11.68 -29.35 -38.44
C GLN A 234 -10.95 -28.86 -39.69
N ILE A 235 -9.81 -28.17 -39.52
CA ILE A 235 -9.05 -27.59 -40.64
C ILE A 235 -7.80 -28.43 -40.91
N CYS A 236 -6.98 -28.69 -39.88
CA CYS A 236 -5.78 -29.49 -40.05
C CYS A 236 -6.04 -31.00 -40.06
N LEU A 237 -7.28 -31.45 -39.83
CA LEU A 237 -7.68 -32.86 -39.79
C LEU A 237 -6.87 -33.70 -38.79
N GLY A 238 -6.40 -33.05 -37.71
CA GLY A 238 -5.70 -33.68 -36.61
C GLY A 238 -6.62 -34.34 -35.60
N THR A 239 -6.03 -35.03 -34.62
CA THR A 239 -6.78 -35.70 -33.54
C THR A 239 -6.33 -35.20 -32.18
N LEU A 240 -7.25 -35.18 -31.19
CA LEU A 240 -6.89 -34.81 -29.83
C LEU A 240 -6.38 -36.05 -29.08
N VAL A 241 -5.21 -35.92 -28.48
CA VAL A 241 -4.58 -36.95 -27.66
C VAL A 241 -5.20 -36.92 -26.26
N PRO A 242 -5.56 -38.09 -25.68
CA PRO A 242 -6.06 -38.16 -24.31
C PRO A 242 -5.10 -37.51 -23.30
N ALA A 243 -5.66 -36.99 -22.20
CA ALA A 243 -4.88 -36.39 -21.12
C ALA A 243 -3.99 -37.41 -20.37
N SER A 244 -4.28 -38.71 -20.46
CA SER A 244 -3.59 -39.79 -19.75
C SER A 244 -2.39 -40.41 -20.49
N SER A 245 -2.07 -39.97 -21.70
CA SER A 245 -1.00 -40.54 -22.53
C SER A 245 0.40 -40.04 -22.14
N THR A 246 0.65 -39.80 -20.86
CA THR A 246 2.00 -39.59 -20.31
C THR A 246 2.55 -40.94 -19.85
N SER A 247 3.27 -41.61 -20.75
CA SER A 247 4.36 -42.47 -20.32
C SER A 247 5.61 -41.59 -20.32
N GLU A 248 6.15 -41.32 -19.14
CA GLU A 248 7.57 -40.98 -18.99
C GLU A 248 8.42 -42.03 -19.72
N PRO A 249 9.60 -41.67 -20.24
CA PRO A 249 10.46 -42.65 -20.89
C PRO A 249 10.92 -43.67 -19.84
N THR A 250 10.41 -44.90 -19.95
CA THR A 250 10.92 -46.06 -19.24
C THR A 250 12.39 -46.24 -19.59
N VAL A 251 13.27 -46.01 -18.61
CA VAL A 251 14.65 -46.49 -18.64
C VAL A 251 14.58 -48.01 -18.72
N GLU A 252 15.06 -48.59 -19.82
CA GLU A 252 15.24 -50.04 -19.96
C GLU A 252 16.26 -50.50 -18.90
N THR A 253 15.77 -51.13 -17.83
CA THR A 253 16.59 -51.98 -16.97
C THR A 253 16.66 -53.36 -17.61
N THR A 254 17.80 -53.68 -18.21
CA THR A 254 18.15 -55.04 -18.63
C THR A 254 18.87 -55.75 -17.46
N GLU A 255 18.22 -56.74 -16.86
CA GLU A 255 18.86 -57.88 -16.15
C GLU A 255 18.50 -59.13 -16.99
N GLU A 256 19.28 -60.21 -17.17
CA GLU A 256 20.44 -60.85 -16.56
C GLU A 256 21.23 -61.49 -17.74
N GLY A 257 22.48 -61.95 -17.72
CA GLY A 257 23.51 -62.21 -16.73
C GLY A 257 24.48 -63.22 -17.37
N GLN A 258 25.80 -63.07 -17.22
CA GLN A 258 26.73 -64.20 -17.28
C GLN A 258 28.07 -63.86 -16.60
N VAL A 259 28.38 -64.66 -15.58
CA VAL A 259 29.63 -64.66 -14.80
C VAL A 259 30.71 -65.42 -15.57
N THR A 260 31.95 -64.91 -15.64
CA THR A 260 33.18 -65.74 -15.65
C THR A 260 34.41 -64.92 -15.22
N GLU A 261 35.01 -65.34 -14.09
CA GLU A 261 36.42 -65.38 -13.63
C GLU A 261 37.42 -64.18 -13.71
N GLU A 262 38.07 -63.98 -12.55
CA GLU A 262 39.24 -63.14 -12.15
C GLU A 262 40.60 -63.61 -12.76
N PRO A 263 41.80 -63.04 -12.43
CA PRO A 263 42.16 -61.80 -11.68
C PRO A 263 43.29 -60.96 -12.35
N THR A 264 43.75 -59.86 -11.71
CA THR A 264 45.18 -59.58 -11.33
C THR A 264 45.54 -58.06 -11.23
N GLU A 265 46.14 -57.71 -10.07
CA GLU A 265 47.07 -56.60 -9.69
C GLU A 265 46.63 -55.12 -9.76
N GLU A 266 46.54 -54.41 -8.62
CA GLU A 266 47.59 -53.64 -7.88
C GLU A 266 47.97 -52.34 -8.63
N VAL A 267 47.71 -51.12 -8.13
CA VAL A 267 48.57 -50.33 -7.20
C VAL A 267 47.82 -49.03 -6.79
N THR A 268 47.83 -48.70 -5.48
CA THR A 268 47.50 -47.39 -4.86
C THR A 268 48.78 -46.54 -4.68
N PRO A 269 48.80 -45.34 -4.03
CA PRO A 269 47.99 -44.11 -4.09
C PRO A 269 48.88 -42.82 -4.17
N ALA A 270 48.29 -41.61 -4.27
CA ALA A 270 48.84 -40.35 -3.74
C ALA A 270 47.72 -39.27 -3.75
N GLU A 271 47.17 -38.84 -2.59
CA GLU A 271 47.56 -37.63 -1.81
C GLU A 271 47.95 -36.41 -2.67
N THR A 272 47.34 -35.23 -2.53
CA THR A 272 47.63 -34.23 -1.49
C THR A 272 46.53 -33.12 -1.55
N VAL A 273 45.71 -32.92 -0.51
CA VAL A 273 45.72 -31.80 0.46
C VAL A 273 46.21 -30.43 -0.07
N THR A 274 45.34 -29.41 -0.06
CA THR A 274 45.60 -28.17 0.70
C THR A 274 44.38 -27.28 0.85
N THR A 275 44.27 -26.78 2.07
CA THR A 275 43.33 -25.83 2.67
C THR A 275 43.92 -24.42 2.59
N GLU A 276 43.06 -23.39 2.48
CA GLU A 276 43.15 -22.02 3.09
C GLU A 276 42.23 -21.08 2.27
N ALA A 277 41.11 -20.57 2.80
CA ALA A 277 40.92 -19.54 3.82
C ALA A 277 41.21 -18.09 3.33
N SER A 278 40.16 -17.26 3.44
CA SER A 278 40.16 -15.82 3.69
C SER A 278 40.53 -14.85 2.55
N SER A 279 39.55 -14.06 2.10
CA SER A 279 39.62 -12.60 2.23
C SER A 279 38.26 -11.96 1.92
N ALA A 280 37.78 -11.19 2.90
CA ALA A 280 36.69 -10.24 2.76
C ALA A 280 37.08 -9.02 1.92
N SER A 281 36.06 -8.25 1.53
CA SER A 281 36.07 -6.86 1.07
C SER A 281 36.03 -6.66 -0.45
N GLU A 282 34.84 -6.27 -0.96
CA GLU A 282 34.70 -5.15 -1.91
C GLU A 282 33.22 -4.71 -1.87
N LEU A 283 32.91 -3.81 -0.94
CA LEU A 283 31.62 -3.14 -0.83
C LEU A 283 31.65 -1.95 -1.81
N GLU A 284 31.20 -2.17 -3.04
CA GLU A 284 31.21 -1.13 -4.07
C GLU A 284 30.06 -0.14 -3.81
N ARG A 285 30.44 1.13 -3.62
CA ARG A 285 29.59 2.26 -3.25
C ARG A 285 28.69 2.65 -4.42
N GLN A 286 27.38 2.56 -4.26
CA GLN A 286 26.42 3.26 -5.13
C GLN A 286 26.28 4.73 -4.69
N PRO A 287 26.21 5.69 -5.63
CA PRO A 287 25.97 7.10 -5.33
C PRO A 287 24.49 7.36 -4.99
N GLU A 288 24.24 8.24 -4.01
CA GLU A 288 22.92 8.67 -3.58
C GLU A 288 22.10 9.33 -4.70
N PRO A 289 20.76 9.16 -4.73
CA PRO A 289 19.89 9.87 -5.66
C PRO A 289 19.69 11.35 -5.27
N PRO A 290 19.60 12.29 -6.22
CA PRO A 290 19.42 13.71 -5.92
C PRO A 290 18.01 14.02 -5.39
N THR A 291 17.97 14.90 -4.39
CA THR A 291 16.76 15.45 -3.75
C THR A 291 15.90 16.26 -4.75
N PRO A 292 14.56 16.14 -4.74
CA PRO A 292 13.71 16.85 -5.67
C PRO A 292 13.45 18.29 -5.20
N GLY A 293 13.78 19.26 -6.05
CA GLY A 293 13.28 20.63 -5.93
C GLY A 293 14.28 21.73 -6.21
N GLN A 294 14.64 21.94 -7.48
CA GLN A 294 15.01 23.27 -7.98
C GLN A 294 14.55 23.47 -9.43
N ALA A 295 13.56 24.36 -9.56
CA ALA A 295 13.37 25.34 -10.63
C ALA A 295 13.50 24.87 -12.09
N TYR A 296 12.35 24.55 -12.71
CA TYR A 296 12.14 24.90 -14.11
C TYR A 296 11.82 26.39 -14.19
N THR A 297 12.85 27.18 -14.49
CA THR A 297 12.71 28.54 -15.02
C THR A 297 13.67 28.65 -16.19
N HIS A 298 13.13 29.11 -17.33
CA HIS A 298 13.76 29.34 -18.64
C HIS A 298 13.67 28.19 -19.67
N LEU A 299 12.80 28.39 -20.67
CA LEU A 299 13.12 28.64 -22.09
C LEU A 299 11.77 28.88 -22.80
N VAL A 300 11.47 30.15 -23.15
CA VAL A 300 11.42 30.72 -24.53
C VAL A 300 10.54 29.92 -25.48
#